data_AF-A0A940C9Z4-F1
#
_entry.id   AF-A0A940C9Z4-F1
#
_cell.length_a   1.000
_cell.length_b   1.000
_cell.length_c   1.000
_cell.angle_alpha   90.00
_cell.angle_beta   90.00
_cell.angle_gamma   90.00
#
_symmetry.space_group_name_H-M   'P 1'
#
loop_
_entity.id
_entity.type
_entity.pdbx_description
1 polymer ?
#
loop_
_entity_poly.entity_id
_entity_poly.type
_entity_poly.pdbx_seq_one_letter_code
_entity_poly.pdbx_strand_id
1 'polypeptide(L)'
;AGLLIECAASDNPRLAEEVRSALSLLKDERLHDYAISILEKGFDSTAVSILINNIRKSDESFILSLLQELPVTEENEEDWHGIASDIGVNGDNPELPESLLTWAYESTLCSWCRKNIVEKMIKRGMLTAEIKEELRWDANLDLSKMIDKDWE
;
A
#
# COMPACT_ATOMS: atom_id res chain seq x y z
N ALA A 1 8.75 -14.19 13.23
CA ALA A 1 9.35 -14.09 11.89
C ALA A 1 10.78 -14.65 11.74
N GLY A 2 11.63 -14.76 12.77
CA GLY A 2 13.08 -15.07 12.62
C GLY A 2 13.46 -16.20 11.65
N LEU A 3 12.93 -17.41 11.82
CA LEU A 3 13.21 -18.55 10.91
C LEU A 3 12.77 -18.28 9.47
N LEU A 4 11.67 -17.54 9.26
CA LEU A 4 11.20 -17.20 7.92
C LEU A 4 12.10 -16.14 7.28
N ILE A 5 12.61 -15.17 8.05
CA ILE A 5 13.59 -14.20 7.55
C ILE A 5 14.86 -14.92 7.08
N GLU A 6 15.33 -15.91 7.83
CA GLU A 6 16.48 -16.74 7.40
C GLU A 6 16.17 -17.54 6.13
N CYS A 7 14.98 -18.14 6.03
CA CYS A 7 14.56 -18.84 4.81
C CYS A 7 14.39 -17.93 3.60
N ALA A 8 14.12 -16.64 3.79
CA ALA A 8 14.03 -15.65 2.71
C ALA A 8 15.39 -15.37 2.04
N ALA A 9 16.50 -15.79 2.68
CA ALA A 9 17.86 -15.74 2.13
C ALA A 9 18.34 -17.09 1.57
N SER A 10 17.45 -18.07 1.41
CA SER A 10 17.78 -19.39 0.87
C SER A 10 18.29 -19.33 -0.58
N ASP A 11 19.28 -20.15 -0.91
CA ASP A 11 19.77 -20.36 -2.28
C ASP A 11 18.71 -21.02 -3.19
N ASN A 12 17.62 -21.53 -2.63
CA ASN A 12 16.48 -22.01 -3.40
C ASN A 12 15.55 -20.82 -3.72
N PRO A 13 15.51 -20.32 -4.98
CA PRO A 13 14.81 -19.09 -5.32
C PRO A 13 13.30 -19.21 -5.12
N ARG A 14 12.72 -20.39 -5.38
CA ARG A 14 11.30 -20.62 -5.15
C ARG A 14 10.96 -20.58 -3.67
N LEU A 15 11.79 -21.19 -2.82
CA LEU A 15 11.58 -21.12 -1.38
C LEU A 15 11.71 -19.67 -0.88
N ALA A 16 12.72 -18.94 -1.35
CA ALA A 16 12.94 -17.55 -0.97
C ALA A 16 11.75 -16.66 -1.35
N GLU A 17 11.22 -16.81 -2.57
CA GLU A 17 10.06 -16.07 -3.09
C GLU A 17 8.79 -16.36 -2.27
N GLU A 18 8.44 -17.64 -2.10
CA GLU A 18 7.24 -18.05 -1.34
C GLU A 18 7.30 -17.57 0.12
N VAL A 19 8.49 -17.62 0.72
CA VAL A 19 8.70 -17.13 2.08
C VAL A 19 8.55 -15.62 2.16
N ARG A 20 9.08 -14.87 1.18
CA ARG A 20 8.91 -13.40 1.13
C ARG A 20 7.43 -13.02 1.00
N SER A 21 6.68 -13.71 0.14
CA SER A 21 5.22 -13.54 0.02
C SER A 21 4.50 -13.88 1.32
N ALA A 22 4.93 -14.91 2.05
CA ALA A 22 4.37 -15.21 3.37
C ALA A 22 4.71 -14.13 4.41
N LEU A 23 5.90 -13.54 4.35
CA LEU A 23 6.34 -12.49 5.27
C LEU A 23 5.51 -11.21 5.13
N SER A 24 5.06 -10.85 3.92
CA SER A 24 4.22 -9.64 3.72
C SER A 24 2.89 -9.70 4.48
N LEU A 25 2.43 -10.90 4.82
CA LEU A 25 1.19 -11.13 5.56
C LEU A 25 1.35 -11.06 7.09
N LEU A 26 2.59 -10.98 7.60
CA LEU A 26 2.88 -11.07 9.03
C LEU A 26 3.18 -9.70 9.64
N LYS A 27 2.70 -9.52 10.88
CA LYS A 27 3.06 -8.38 11.74
C LYS A 27 4.13 -8.78 12.75
N ASP A 28 5.33 -8.23 12.62
CA ASP A 28 6.49 -8.48 13.50
C ASP A 28 7.49 -7.33 13.32
N GLU A 29 7.96 -6.73 14.41
CA GLU A 29 8.90 -5.60 14.36
C GLU A 29 10.18 -5.91 13.58
N ARG A 30 10.63 -7.17 13.59
CA ARG A 30 11.81 -7.60 12.82
C ARG A 30 11.59 -7.52 11.30
N LEU A 31 10.33 -7.56 10.86
CA LEU A 31 9.98 -7.45 9.44
C LEU A 31 10.05 -6.01 8.95
N HIS A 32 9.80 -5.03 9.81
CA HIS A 32 10.08 -3.63 9.50
C HIS A 32 11.57 -3.45 9.17
N ASP A 33 12.46 -3.84 10.08
CA ASP A 33 13.91 -3.64 9.88
C ASP A 33 14.44 -4.45 8.70
N TYR A 34 13.91 -5.65 8.49
CA TYR A 34 14.19 -6.47 7.32
C TYR A 34 13.81 -5.76 6.01
N ALA A 35 12.59 -5.21 5.92
CA ALA A 35 12.11 -4.50 4.75
C ALA A 35 12.96 -3.26 4.45
N ILE A 36 13.25 -2.44 5.47
CA ILE A 36 14.15 -1.28 5.34
C ILE A 36 15.50 -1.69 4.76
N SER A 37 16.12 -2.76 5.28
CA SER A 37 17.44 -3.23 4.82
C SER A 37 17.46 -3.70 3.35
N ILE A 38 16.31 -4.07 2.79
CA ILE A 38 16.16 -4.40 1.37
C ILE A 38 15.99 -3.11 0.57
N LEU A 39 15.08 -2.24 1.00
CA LEU A 39 14.72 -1.00 0.30
C LEU A 39 15.88 0.01 0.25
N GLU A 40 16.79 -0.01 1.23
CA GLU A 40 18.05 0.75 1.19
C GLU A 40 18.97 0.36 0.03
N LYS A 41 18.79 -0.83 -0.56
CA LYS A 41 19.59 -1.31 -1.70
C LYS A 41 18.92 -1.05 -3.05
N GLY A 42 17.65 -0.67 -3.06
CA GLY A 42 16.86 -0.45 -4.26
C GLY A 42 15.39 -0.82 -4.07
N PHE A 43 14.56 -0.41 -5.02
CA PHE A 43 13.14 -0.71 -5.01
C PHE A 43 12.89 -2.22 -5.12
N ASP A 44 12.04 -2.75 -4.25
CA ASP A 44 11.56 -4.14 -4.23
C ASP A 44 10.11 -4.10 -3.73
N SER A 45 9.15 -4.44 -4.59
CA SER A 45 7.72 -4.31 -4.30
C SER A 45 7.29 -5.18 -3.13
N THR A 46 7.87 -6.37 -2.97
CA THR A 46 7.58 -7.26 -1.83
C THR A 46 8.07 -6.66 -0.51
N ALA A 47 9.25 -6.02 -0.51
CA ALA A 47 9.75 -5.31 0.65
C ALA A 47 8.88 -4.07 0.98
N VAL A 48 8.37 -3.35 -0.03
CA VAL A 48 7.39 -2.27 0.19
C VAL A 48 6.12 -2.82 0.85
N SER A 49 5.56 -3.93 0.37
CA SER A 49 4.40 -4.59 0.97
C SER A 49 4.64 -5.00 2.43
N ILE A 50 5.80 -5.60 2.74
CA ILE A 50 6.19 -5.95 4.11
C ILE A 50 6.26 -4.69 4.99
N LEU A 51 6.85 -3.60 4.47
CA LEU A 51 6.95 -2.34 5.20
C LEU A 51 5.57 -1.74 5.47
N ILE A 52 4.67 -1.68 4.48
CA ILE A 52 3.31 -1.14 4.65
C ILE A 52 2.54 -1.90 5.76
N ASN A 53 2.66 -3.22 5.81
CA ASN A 53 1.99 -4.03 6.83
C ASN A 53 2.61 -3.85 8.25
N ASN A 54 3.85 -3.36 8.32
CA ASN A 54 4.62 -3.14 9.55
C ASN A 54 5.02 -1.67 9.75
N ILE A 55 4.28 -0.75 9.12
CA ILE A 55 4.69 0.65 8.96
C ILE A 55 4.65 1.43 10.28
N ARG A 56 5.55 2.39 10.38
CA ARG A 56 5.58 3.42 11.42
C ARG A 56 5.38 4.78 10.77
N LYS A 57 4.80 5.74 11.50
CA LYS A 57 4.66 7.11 10.98
C LYS A 57 5.98 7.75 10.53
N SER A 58 7.08 7.39 11.17
CA SER A 58 8.43 7.86 10.82
C SER A 58 8.87 7.51 9.40
N ASP A 59 8.24 6.49 8.79
CA ASP A 59 8.69 5.94 7.52
C ASP A 59 8.13 6.72 6.32
N GLU A 60 7.21 7.66 6.56
CA GLU A 60 6.47 8.42 5.55
C GLU A 60 7.37 8.99 4.45
N SER A 61 8.41 9.74 4.81
CA SER A 61 9.28 10.37 3.82
C SER A 61 10.08 9.35 3.01
N PHE A 62 10.50 8.26 3.66
CA PHE A 62 11.27 7.20 3.00
C PHE A 62 10.40 6.46 1.98
N ILE A 63 9.23 5.97 2.39
CA ILE A 63 8.35 5.22 1.51
C ILE A 63 7.80 6.09 0.36
N LEU A 64 7.41 7.34 0.61
CA LEU A 64 6.96 8.23 -0.45
C LEU A 64 8.03 8.47 -1.50
N SER A 65 9.30 8.60 -1.10
CA SER A 65 10.40 8.79 -2.05
C SER A 65 10.56 7.60 -3.00
N LEU A 66 10.32 6.38 -2.51
CA LEU A 66 10.36 5.17 -3.32
C LEU A 66 9.15 5.09 -4.26
N LEU A 67 7.97 5.44 -3.77
CA LEU A 67 6.72 5.38 -4.51
C LEU A 67 6.59 6.45 -5.60
N GLN A 68 7.25 7.61 -5.44
CA GLN A 68 7.31 8.65 -6.47
C GLN A 68 8.10 8.22 -7.70
N GLU A 69 9.07 7.32 -7.53
CA GLU A 69 9.89 6.78 -8.62
C GLU A 69 9.25 5.54 -9.27
N LEU A 70 8.15 5.02 -8.71
CA LEU A 70 7.42 3.88 -9.27
C LEU A 70 6.53 4.35 -10.43
N PRO A 71 6.86 4.01 -11.70
CA PRO A 71 5.93 4.29 -12.80
C PRO A 71 4.64 3.50 -12.59
N VAL A 72 3.50 4.04 -13.01
CA VAL A 72 2.24 3.28 -13.03
C VAL A 72 1.89 3.00 -14.48
N THR A 73 2.20 1.79 -14.94
CA THR A 73 1.91 1.34 -16.31
C THR A 73 1.30 -0.06 -16.29
N GLU A 74 0.81 -0.52 -17.45
CA GLU A 74 0.35 -1.90 -17.60
C GLU A 74 1.49 -2.92 -17.43
N GLU A 75 2.73 -2.53 -17.76
CA GLU A 75 3.90 -3.42 -17.72
C GLU A 75 4.31 -3.82 -16.29
N ASN A 76 4.03 -2.97 -15.31
CA ASN A 76 4.34 -3.21 -13.90
C ASN A 76 3.08 -3.25 -13.02
N GLU A 77 1.97 -3.75 -13.58
CA GLU A 77 0.69 -3.90 -12.87
C GLU A 77 0.86 -4.58 -11.52
N GLU A 78 1.60 -5.69 -11.46
CA GLU A 78 1.78 -6.47 -10.24
C GLU A 78 2.37 -5.63 -9.09
N ASP A 79 3.30 -4.72 -9.39
CA ASP A 79 3.97 -3.88 -8.40
C ASP A 79 3.04 -2.80 -7.84
N TRP A 80 2.51 -1.91 -8.68
CA TRP A 80 1.68 -0.81 -8.20
C TRP A 80 0.33 -1.30 -7.67
N HIS A 81 -0.22 -2.38 -8.23
CA HIS A 81 -1.50 -2.93 -7.80
C HIS A 81 -1.35 -3.58 -6.43
N GLY A 82 -0.29 -4.37 -6.20
CA GLY A 82 0.01 -4.93 -4.89
C GLY A 82 0.13 -3.86 -3.81
N ILE A 83 0.94 -2.82 -4.08
CA ILE A 83 1.16 -1.70 -3.15
C ILE A 83 -0.14 -0.93 -2.87
N ALA A 84 -0.92 -0.58 -3.89
CA ALA A 84 -2.18 0.14 -3.71
C ALA A 84 -3.21 -0.70 -2.90
N SER A 85 -3.26 -2.01 -3.16
CA SER A 85 -4.07 -2.95 -2.39
C SER A 85 -3.64 -2.99 -0.92
N ASP A 86 -2.33 -3.09 -0.64
CA ASP A 86 -1.80 -3.15 0.72
C ASP A 86 -2.05 -1.86 1.50
N ILE A 87 -1.94 -0.70 0.85
CA ILE A 87 -2.30 0.60 1.43
C ILE A 87 -3.80 0.62 1.76
N GLY A 88 -4.66 0.17 0.84
CA GLY A 88 -6.10 0.09 1.08
C GLY A 88 -6.46 -0.85 2.24
N VAL A 89 -5.83 -2.03 2.33
CA VAL A 89 -6.01 -2.98 3.43
C VAL A 89 -5.57 -2.38 4.77
N ASN A 90 -4.43 -1.68 4.79
CA ASN A 90 -3.87 -1.07 5.98
C ASN A 90 -4.39 0.35 6.25
N GLY A 91 -5.34 0.88 5.49
CA GLY A 91 -5.78 2.28 5.62
C GLY A 91 -6.45 2.63 6.95
N ASP A 92 -6.94 1.64 7.70
CA ASP A 92 -7.45 1.80 9.07
C ASP A 92 -6.32 1.75 10.13
N ASN A 93 -5.07 1.47 9.75
CA ASN A 93 -3.90 1.49 10.64
C ASN A 93 -3.54 2.95 10.99
N PRO A 94 -3.56 3.36 12.27
CA PRO A 94 -3.22 4.73 12.67
C PRO A 94 -1.76 5.09 12.39
N GLU A 95 -0.87 4.11 12.22
CA GLU A 95 0.54 4.33 11.87
C GLU A 95 0.74 4.55 10.37
N LEU A 96 -0.24 4.20 9.52
CA LEU A 96 -0.17 4.47 8.08
C LEU A 96 -0.34 5.99 7.84
N PRO A 97 0.65 6.66 7.23
CA PRO A 97 0.54 8.07 6.88
C PRO A 97 -0.60 8.35 5.90
N GLU A 98 -1.27 9.49 6.05
CA GLU A 98 -2.36 9.91 5.16
C GLU A 98 -1.87 10.14 3.73
N SER A 99 -0.64 10.63 3.60
CA SER A 99 0.02 10.80 2.31
C SER A 99 0.12 9.53 1.49
N LEU A 100 0.19 8.35 2.11
CA LEU A 100 0.14 7.08 1.38
C LEU A 100 -1.24 6.77 0.81
N LEU A 101 -2.31 7.09 1.55
CA LEU A 101 -3.67 6.97 1.04
C LEU A 101 -3.90 7.93 -0.13
N THR A 102 -3.38 9.16 -0.01
CA THR A 102 -3.41 10.14 -1.11
C THR A 102 -2.66 9.63 -2.34
N TRP A 103 -1.41 9.18 -2.17
CA TRP A 103 -0.62 8.61 -3.27
C TRP A 103 -1.36 7.44 -3.94
N ALA A 104 -1.91 6.51 -3.16
CA ALA A 104 -2.59 5.33 -3.70
C ALA A 104 -3.88 5.72 -4.46
N TYR A 105 -4.62 6.71 -3.96
CA TYR A 105 -5.81 7.25 -4.63
C TYR A 105 -5.46 7.85 -5.99
N GLU A 106 -4.43 8.71 -6.03
CA GLU A 106 -3.99 9.42 -7.23
C GLU A 106 -3.33 8.49 -8.26
N SER A 107 -2.65 7.45 -7.78
CA SER A 107 -1.79 6.62 -8.63
C SER A 107 -2.47 5.35 -9.14
N THR A 108 -3.49 4.81 -8.45
CA THR A 108 -4.05 3.51 -8.86
C THR A 108 -4.92 3.59 -10.12
N LEU A 109 -4.71 2.63 -11.04
CA LEU A 109 -5.57 2.42 -12.20
C LEU A 109 -6.70 1.42 -11.93
N CYS A 110 -6.67 0.72 -10.79
CA CYS A 110 -7.63 -0.30 -10.43
C CYS A 110 -8.84 0.32 -9.71
N SER A 111 -10.03 0.25 -10.33
CA SER A 111 -11.28 0.80 -9.76
C SER A 111 -11.69 0.14 -8.44
N TRP A 112 -11.30 -1.12 -8.22
CA TRP A 112 -11.54 -1.83 -6.96
C TRP A 112 -10.61 -1.32 -5.85
N CYS A 113 -9.31 -1.18 -6.14
CA CYS A 113 -8.37 -0.58 -5.20
C CYS A 113 -8.77 0.85 -4.86
N ARG A 114 -9.13 1.67 -5.85
CA ARG A 114 -9.63 3.04 -5.64
C ARG A 114 -10.82 3.06 -4.69
N LYS A 115 -11.80 2.19 -4.90
CA LYS A 115 -12.95 2.06 -3.99
C LYS A 115 -12.52 1.80 -2.56
N ASN A 116 -11.68 0.79 -2.34
CA ASN A 116 -11.19 0.45 -1.00
C ASN A 116 -10.43 1.64 -0.37
N ILE A 117 -9.56 2.31 -1.11
CA ILE A 117 -8.80 3.48 -0.63
C ILE A 117 -9.76 4.62 -0.23
N VAL A 118 -10.75 4.93 -1.07
CA VAL A 118 -11.75 5.97 -0.78
C VAL A 118 -12.56 5.63 0.48
N GLU A 119 -12.92 4.36 0.70
CA GLU A 119 -13.56 3.93 1.96
C GLU A 119 -12.71 4.29 3.17
N LYS A 120 -11.39 4.11 3.09
CA LYS A 120 -10.46 4.48 4.18
C LYS A 120 -10.31 5.99 4.33
N MET A 121 -10.18 6.72 3.22
CA MET A 121 -10.10 8.18 3.22
C MET A 121 -11.34 8.83 3.83
N ILE A 122 -12.53 8.29 3.55
CA ILE A 122 -13.79 8.75 4.17
C ILE A 122 -13.74 8.60 5.69
N LYS A 123 -13.39 7.40 6.18
CA LYS A 123 -13.31 7.14 7.63
C LYS A 123 -12.31 8.05 8.34
N ARG A 124 -11.27 8.48 7.63
CA ARG A 124 -10.24 9.41 8.14
C ARG A 124 -10.57 10.89 7.91
N GLY A 125 -11.71 11.21 7.31
CA GLY A 125 -12.11 12.60 7.05
C GLY A 125 -11.27 13.30 5.98
N MET A 126 -10.67 12.54 5.06
CA MET A 126 -9.70 13.06 4.07
C MET A 126 -10.33 13.54 2.76
N LEU A 127 -11.66 13.41 2.57
CA LEU A 127 -12.31 13.80 1.33
C LEU A 127 -12.39 15.34 1.17
N THR A 128 -11.47 15.89 0.38
CA THR A 128 -11.49 17.29 -0.04
C THR A 128 -12.67 17.57 -0.99
N ALA A 129 -12.98 18.84 -1.23
CA ALA A 129 -14.00 19.21 -2.21
C ALA A 129 -13.63 18.75 -3.64
N GLU A 130 -12.34 18.74 -3.97
CA GLU A 130 -11.80 18.27 -5.25
C GLU A 130 -12.00 16.77 -5.43
N ILE A 131 -11.59 15.96 -4.45
CA ILE A 131 -11.79 14.51 -4.49
C ILE A 131 -13.29 14.17 -4.59
N LYS A 132 -14.14 14.89 -3.84
CA LYS A 132 -15.60 14.70 -3.94
C LYS A 132 -16.13 15.03 -5.34
N GLU A 133 -15.58 16.03 -6.02
CA GLU A 133 -16.00 16.32 -7.38
C GLU A 133 -15.56 15.23 -8.35
N GLU A 134 -14.33 14.73 -8.25
CA GLU A 134 -13.84 13.63 -9.09
C GLU A 134 -14.70 12.36 -8.93
N LEU A 135 -14.99 11.98 -7.68
CA LEU A 135 -15.75 10.76 -7.38
C LEU A 135 -17.20 10.82 -7.89
N ARG A 136 -17.80 12.01 -8.07
CA ARG A 136 -19.15 12.16 -8.66
C ARG A 136 -19.20 11.65 -10.10
N TRP A 137 -18.07 11.75 -10.79
CA TRP A 137 -17.94 11.41 -12.21
C TRP A 137 -17.17 10.11 -12.43
N ASP A 138 -16.79 9.39 -11.37
CA ASP A 138 -16.08 8.12 -11.50
C ASP A 138 -16.97 7.06 -12.20
N ALA A 139 -16.35 6.29 -13.09
CA ALA A 139 -17.02 5.24 -13.84
C ALA A 139 -17.54 4.11 -12.93
N ASN A 140 -16.90 3.90 -11.78
CA ASN A 140 -17.40 3.02 -10.74
C ASN A 140 -18.51 3.71 -9.94
N LEU A 141 -19.76 3.42 -10.28
CA LEU A 141 -20.95 4.01 -9.65
C LEU A 141 -21.09 3.75 -8.14
N ASP A 142 -20.29 2.84 -7.56
CA ASP A 142 -20.25 2.70 -6.11
C ASP A 142 -19.55 3.88 -5.44
N LEU A 143 -18.53 4.46 -6.07
CA LEU A 143 -17.76 5.59 -5.56
C LEU A 143 -18.62 6.86 -5.47
N SER A 144 -19.42 7.16 -6.50
CA SER A 144 -20.32 8.32 -6.48
C SER A 144 -21.36 8.23 -5.35
N LYS A 145 -21.91 7.03 -5.11
CA LYS A 145 -22.85 6.78 -4.01
C LYS A 145 -22.23 6.89 -2.62
N MET A 146 -20.91 6.82 -2.49
CA MET A 146 -20.24 6.92 -1.20
C MET A 146 -20.14 8.36 -0.69
N ILE A 147 -20.20 9.35 -1.58
CA ILE A 147 -20.08 10.78 -1.25
C ILE A 147 -21.36 11.30 -0.58
N ASP A 148 -22.50 10.75 -0.99
CA ASP A 148 -23.83 11.17 -0.54
C ASP A 148 -24.32 10.42 0.71
N LYS A 149 -23.49 9.51 1.25
CA LYS A 149 -23.80 8.82 2.50
C LYS A 149 -23.31 9.65 3.68
N ASP A 150 -24.17 9.81 4.68
CA ASP A 150 -23.74 10.25 6.00
C ASP A 150 -22.93 9.11 6.64
N TRP A 151 -21.64 9.34 6.87
CA TRP A 151 -20.76 8.40 7.55
C TRP A 151 -20.68 8.82 9.03
N GLU A 152 -21.50 8.17 9.86
CA GLU A 152 -21.49 8.29 11.33
C GLU A 152 -20.40 7.44 11.99
#